data_AF-A0A497GK74-F1
#
_entry.id   AF-A0A497GK74-F1
#
_cell.length_a   1.000
_cell.length_b   1.000
_cell.length_c   1.000
_cell.angle_alpha   90.00
_cell.angle_beta   90.00
_cell.angle_gamma   90.00
#
_symmetry.space_group_name_H-M   'P 1'
#
loop_
_entity.id
_entity.type
_entity.pdbx_description
1 polymer ?
#
loop_
_entity_poly.entity_id
_entity_poly.type
_entity_poly.pdbx_seq_one_letter_code
_entity_poly.pdbx_strand_id
1 'polypeptide(L)'
;MVDQSLIQVISNILSQYAPKILGALIALVLGWIFGKLTESAITSLLRKLGLDETLKTTVLGKALERSKMQISSVIGTLVKWIIYLLAVLAASEALGLEALSSILRSVVLYLPYFLGGIIIMILGLLLADFLGNFVGAMTEGTSIILSRALVFITKATIGFAIIIISLSVMKIDVTIFYILAKALASGLAIGIAVGLGIAFGWGFKDIIAKNAENIVRSLGITLGKVHEARTIEGLKARIKDLEREIDTYRKRVETLEAERALTAEALSKPVENLEEVLTRVIGDRGRIVASRGRYEIEILNPQDFPWGPVILLLQNNGYSVWFTLKDNKCILMAKPSLP
;
A
#
# COMPACT_ATOMS: atom_id res chain seq x y z
N MET A 1 -37.98 42.14 65.71
CA MET A 1 -37.12 42.21 64.51
C MET A 1 -36.79 40.83 63.94
N VAL A 2 -36.56 39.80 64.75
CA VAL A 2 -36.19 38.44 64.27
C VAL A 2 -37.27 37.75 63.41
N ASP A 3 -38.56 37.89 63.74
CA ASP A 3 -39.65 37.26 62.95
C ASP A 3 -39.77 37.81 61.52
N GLN A 4 -39.59 39.13 61.35
CA GLN A 4 -39.68 39.77 60.02
C GLN A 4 -38.52 39.33 59.11
N SER A 5 -37.31 39.16 59.66
CA SER A 5 -36.17 38.63 58.91
C SER A 5 -36.34 37.15 58.53
N LEU A 6 -36.92 36.32 59.41
CA LEU A 6 -37.19 34.91 59.11
C LEU A 6 -38.24 34.76 58.00
N ILE A 7 -39.31 35.55 58.05
CA ILE A 7 -40.36 35.54 57.01
C ILE A 7 -39.79 35.98 55.65
N GLN A 8 -38.92 36.99 55.61
CA GLN A 8 -38.24 37.40 54.38
C GLN A 8 -37.31 36.33 53.82
N VAL A 9 -36.53 35.65 54.66
CA VAL A 9 -35.65 34.56 54.21
C VAL A 9 -36.47 33.40 53.65
N ILE A 10 -37.55 32.99 54.34
CA ILE A 10 -38.43 31.90 53.87
C ILE A 10 -39.14 32.30 52.57
N SER A 11 -39.63 33.53 52.45
CA SER A 11 -40.26 34.07 51.23
C SER A 11 -39.31 34.06 50.04
N ASN A 12 -38.06 34.46 50.25
CA ASN A 12 -37.04 34.49 49.20
C ASN A 12 -36.62 33.08 48.75
N ILE A 13 -36.50 32.13 49.69
CA ILE A 13 -36.23 30.72 49.35
C ILE A 13 -37.42 30.13 48.59
N LEU A 14 -38.64 30.31 49.10
CA LEU A 14 -39.83 29.72 48.49
C LEU A 14 -40.07 30.26 47.07
N SER A 15 -39.89 31.56 46.84
CA SER A 15 -40.04 32.17 45.51
C SER A 15 -38.97 31.73 44.50
N GLN A 16 -37.75 31.42 44.95
CA GLN A 16 -36.67 30.96 44.06
C GLN A 16 -36.75 29.46 43.73
N TYR A 17 -37.16 28.61 44.68
CA TYR A 17 -37.15 27.15 44.49
C TYR A 17 -38.51 26.56 44.10
N ALA A 18 -39.64 27.16 44.49
CA ALA A 18 -40.96 26.67 44.10
C ALA A 18 -41.15 26.51 42.58
N PRO A 19 -40.81 27.50 41.72
CA PRO A 19 -40.96 27.33 40.27
C PRO A 19 -40.04 26.25 39.69
N LYS A 20 -38.84 26.07 40.25
CA LYS A 20 -37.89 25.02 39.83
C LYS A 20 -38.42 23.62 40.15
N ILE A 21 -38.93 23.43 41.36
CA ILE A 21 -39.54 22.17 41.80
C ILE A 21 -40.78 21.86 40.95
N LEU A 22 -41.61 22.87 40.67
CA LEU A 22 -42.78 22.70 39.82
C LEU A 22 -42.39 22.30 38.39
N GLY A 23 -41.40 22.96 37.79
CA GLY A 23 -40.88 22.60 36.46
C GLY A 23 -40.34 21.18 36.41
N ALA A 24 -39.59 20.76 37.43
CA ALA A 24 -39.08 19.39 37.55
C ALA A 24 -40.21 18.36 37.69
N LEU A 25 -41.23 18.65 38.50
CA LEU A 25 -42.40 17.78 38.67
C LEU A 25 -43.16 17.62 37.35
N ILE A 26 -43.39 18.72 36.61
CA ILE A 26 -44.03 18.69 35.30
C ILE A 26 -43.22 17.83 34.33
N ALA A 27 -41.90 18.01 34.26
CA ALA A 27 -41.03 17.21 33.40
C ALA A 27 -41.11 15.71 33.71
N LEU A 28 -41.11 15.33 35.00
CA LEU A 28 -41.24 13.93 35.42
C LEU A 28 -42.61 13.34 35.08
N VAL A 29 -43.70 14.09 35.30
CA VAL A 29 -45.06 13.64 34.97
C VAL A 29 -45.21 13.44 33.46
N LEU A 30 -44.76 14.42 32.66
CA LEU A 30 -44.78 14.30 31.20
C LEU A 30 -43.93 13.10 30.74
N GLY A 31 -42.72 12.95 31.27
CA GLY A 31 -41.85 11.82 30.98
C GLY A 31 -42.48 10.46 31.28
N TRP A 32 -43.18 10.35 32.42
CA TRP A 32 -43.87 9.13 32.81
C TRP A 32 -45.00 8.76 31.82
N ILE A 33 -45.81 9.77 31.44
CA ILE A 33 -46.91 9.59 30.48
C ILE A 33 -46.37 9.21 29.10
N PHE A 34 -45.41 9.99 28.57
CA PHE A 34 -44.81 9.74 27.26
C PHE A 34 -44.08 8.39 27.23
N GLY A 35 -43.35 8.03 28.28
CA GLY A 35 -42.63 6.76 28.34
C GLY A 35 -43.54 5.55 28.21
N LYS A 36 -44.68 5.53 28.93
CA LYS A 36 -45.69 4.47 28.78
C LYS A 36 -46.35 4.44 27.41
N LEU A 37 -46.66 5.62 26.85
CA LEU A 37 -47.30 5.72 25.55
C LEU A 37 -46.37 5.18 24.44
N THR A 38 -45.10 5.61 24.46
CA THR A 38 -44.11 5.20 23.47
C THR A 38 -43.72 3.74 23.61
N GLU A 39 -43.65 3.19 24.83
CA GLU A 39 -43.47 1.74 25.05
C GLU A 39 -44.50 0.92 24.27
N SER A 40 -45.77 1.26 24.46
CA SER A 40 -46.89 0.55 23.83
C SER A 40 -46.86 0.73 22.31
N ALA A 41 -46.60 1.95 21.83
CA ALA A 41 -46.52 2.25 20.40
C ALA A 41 -45.39 1.46 19.72
N ILE A 42 -44.19 1.48 20.29
CA ILE A 42 -43.00 0.82 19.74
C ILE A 42 -43.14 -0.70 19.79
N THR A 43 -43.60 -1.24 20.93
CA THR A 43 -43.83 -2.69 21.07
C THR A 43 -44.85 -3.16 20.04
N SER A 44 -45.95 -2.41 19.85
CA SER A 44 -46.98 -2.73 18.88
C SER A 44 -46.46 -2.65 17.44
N LEU A 45 -45.65 -1.64 17.12
CA LEU A 45 -45.04 -1.49 15.81
C LEU A 45 -44.08 -2.64 15.48
N LEU A 46 -43.17 -2.97 16.41
CA LEU A 46 -42.20 -4.07 16.24
C LEU A 46 -42.89 -5.42 16.11
N ARG A 47 -43.97 -5.66 16.86
CA ARG A 47 -44.82 -6.86 16.72
C ARG A 47 -45.48 -6.93 15.35
N LYS A 48 -46.02 -5.81 14.85
CA LYS A 48 -46.63 -5.73 13.51
C LYS A 48 -45.61 -5.99 12.39
N LEU A 49 -44.35 -5.61 12.60
CA LEU A 49 -43.25 -5.90 11.67
C LEU A 49 -42.79 -7.37 11.72
N GLY A 50 -43.36 -8.19 12.61
CA GLY A 50 -43.00 -9.61 12.72
C GLY A 50 -41.62 -9.86 13.31
N LEU A 51 -41.01 -8.87 13.98
CA LEU A 51 -39.65 -8.95 14.50
C LEU A 51 -39.47 -10.12 15.50
N ASP A 52 -40.49 -10.40 16.30
CA ASP A 52 -40.47 -11.53 17.24
C ASP A 52 -40.39 -12.88 16.51
N GLU A 53 -41.13 -13.03 15.40
CA GLU A 53 -41.15 -14.28 14.63
C GLU A 53 -39.86 -14.47 13.83
N THR A 54 -39.36 -13.38 13.21
CA THR A 54 -38.12 -13.45 12.43
C THR A 54 -36.92 -13.80 13.31
N LEU A 55 -36.88 -13.27 14.54
CA LEU A 55 -35.78 -13.51 15.47
C LEU A 55 -35.95 -14.77 16.31
N LYS A 56 -37.11 -15.44 16.29
CA LYS A 56 -37.38 -16.64 17.08
C LYS A 56 -36.39 -17.78 16.82
N THR A 57 -35.92 -17.90 15.58
CA THR A 57 -34.98 -18.93 15.15
C THR A 57 -33.54 -18.64 15.57
N THR A 58 -33.22 -17.36 15.83
CA THR A 58 -31.91 -16.90 16.28
C THR A 58 -31.58 -17.42 17.68
N VAL A 59 -30.29 -17.43 18.02
CA VAL A 59 -29.82 -17.79 19.38
C VAL A 59 -30.45 -16.88 20.44
N LEU A 60 -30.61 -15.58 20.13
CA LEU A 60 -31.16 -14.59 21.05
C LEU A 60 -32.67 -14.79 21.25
N GLY A 61 -33.42 -15.06 20.18
CA GLY A 61 -34.86 -15.36 20.25
C GLY A 61 -35.14 -16.62 21.07
N LYS A 62 -34.36 -17.69 20.87
CA LYS A 62 -34.48 -18.92 21.68
C LYS A 62 -34.17 -18.69 23.16
N ALA A 63 -33.20 -17.80 23.47
CA ALA A 63 -32.88 -17.46 24.84
C ALA A 63 -34.01 -16.66 25.52
N LEU A 64 -34.62 -15.72 24.80
CA LEU A 64 -35.75 -14.92 25.30
C LEU A 64 -37.07 -15.71 25.38
N GLU A 65 -37.31 -16.65 24.46
CA GLU A 65 -38.49 -17.52 24.52
C GLU A 65 -38.48 -18.37 25.79
N ARG A 66 -37.29 -18.85 26.22
CA ARG A 66 -37.13 -19.56 27.50
C ARG A 66 -37.50 -18.71 28.72
N SER A 67 -37.31 -17.39 28.67
CA SER A 67 -37.72 -16.47 29.72
C SER A 67 -39.15 -15.95 29.55
N LYS A 68 -39.91 -16.47 28.58
CA LYS A 68 -41.26 -15.99 28.21
C LYS A 68 -41.30 -14.50 27.85
N MET A 69 -40.18 -13.95 27.40
CA MET A 69 -40.06 -12.56 26.97
C MET A 69 -40.02 -12.45 25.44
N GLN A 70 -40.57 -11.37 24.91
CA GLN A 70 -40.54 -11.06 23.49
C GLN A 70 -39.56 -9.93 23.22
N ILE A 71 -38.86 -9.98 22.09
CA ILE A 71 -37.83 -8.99 21.74
C ILE A 71 -38.47 -7.62 21.53
N SER A 72 -39.64 -7.57 20.90
CA SER A 72 -40.45 -6.36 20.74
C SER A 72 -40.74 -5.66 22.07
N SER A 73 -41.10 -6.43 23.10
CA SER A 73 -41.39 -5.94 24.45
C SER A 73 -40.13 -5.45 25.16
N VAL A 74 -39.00 -6.16 25.01
CA VAL A 74 -37.71 -5.74 25.57
C VAL A 74 -37.28 -4.39 24.96
N ILE A 75 -37.39 -4.24 23.64
CA ILE A 75 -37.05 -2.98 22.95
C ILE A 75 -38.00 -1.86 23.38
N GLY A 76 -39.31 -2.10 23.44
CA GLY A 76 -40.28 -1.10 23.91
C GLY A 76 -39.99 -0.65 25.35
N THR A 77 -39.65 -1.61 26.22
CA THR A 77 -39.26 -1.32 27.61
C THR A 77 -37.97 -0.50 27.67
N LEU A 78 -36.97 -0.80 26.82
CA LEU A 78 -35.74 -0.02 26.73
C LEU A 78 -36.02 1.43 26.31
N VAL A 79 -36.88 1.66 25.32
CA VAL A 79 -37.23 3.02 24.88
C VAL A 79 -38.00 3.79 25.96
N LYS A 80 -38.85 3.12 26.75
CA LYS A 80 -39.47 3.75 27.93
C LYS A 80 -38.42 4.28 28.91
N TRP A 81 -37.42 3.47 29.23
CA TRP A 81 -36.34 3.88 30.13
C TRP A 81 -35.53 5.04 29.58
N ILE A 82 -35.32 5.11 28.26
CA ILE A 82 -34.71 6.26 27.59
C ILE A 82 -35.52 7.53 27.83
N ILE A 83 -36.84 7.48 27.67
CA ILE A 83 -37.72 8.64 27.89
C ILE A 83 -37.70 9.05 29.36
N TYR A 84 -37.70 8.10 30.29
CA TYR A 84 -37.56 8.40 31.71
C TYR A 84 -36.23 9.05 32.03
N LEU A 85 -35.13 8.60 31.42
CA LEU A 85 -33.82 9.22 31.58
C LEU A 85 -33.83 10.68 31.08
N LEU A 86 -34.46 10.96 29.93
CA LEU A 86 -34.61 12.31 29.40
C LEU A 86 -35.45 13.20 30.34
N ALA A 87 -36.51 12.65 30.93
CA ALA A 87 -37.34 13.36 31.89
C ALA A 87 -36.59 13.67 33.19
N VAL A 88 -35.79 12.72 33.68
CA VAL A 88 -34.93 12.92 34.86
C VAL A 88 -33.84 13.95 34.55
N LEU A 89 -33.26 13.95 33.34
CA LEU A 89 -32.33 14.98 32.91
C LEU A 89 -32.99 16.37 32.92
N ALA A 90 -34.16 16.51 32.28
CA ALA A 90 -34.90 17.78 32.26
C ALA A 90 -35.28 18.25 33.68
N ALA A 91 -35.69 17.33 34.55
CA ALA A 91 -35.98 17.63 35.95
C ALA A 91 -34.72 18.07 36.73
N SER A 92 -33.59 17.40 36.49
CA SER A 92 -32.29 17.76 37.08
C SER A 92 -31.82 19.14 36.61
N GLU A 93 -31.99 19.47 35.33
CA GLU A 93 -31.68 20.79 34.77
C GLU A 93 -32.61 21.86 35.36
N ALA A 94 -33.92 21.59 35.46
CA ALA A 94 -34.89 22.51 36.08
C ALA A 94 -34.59 22.80 37.56
N LEU A 95 -34.13 21.79 38.31
CA LEU A 95 -33.69 21.94 39.70
C LEU A 95 -32.34 22.66 39.85
N GLY A 96 -31.57 22.80 38.76
CA GLY A 96 -30.23 23.39 38.79
C GLY A 96 -29.16 22.45 39.36
N LEU A 97 -29.36 21.13 39.25
CA LEU A 97 -28.39 20.14 39.71
C LEU A 97 -27.33 19.89 38.62
N GLU A 98 -26.33 20.77 38.53
CA GLU A 98 -25.30 20.76 37.48
C GLU A 98 -24.49 19.45 37.43
N ALA A 99 -24.05 18.94 38.60
CA ALA A 99 -23.31 17.68 38.66
C ALA A 99 -24.12 16.50 38.13
N LEU A 100 -25.39 16.38 38.52
CA LEU A 100 -26.27 15.29 38.08
C LEU A 100 -26.64 15.43 36.60
N SER A 101 -27.01 16.64 36.16
CA SER A 101 -27.39 16.91 34.76
C SER A 101 -26.23 16.67 33.80
N SER A 102 -24.99 16.98 34.17
CA SER A 102 -23.82 16.72 33.32
C SER A 102 -23.58 15.21 33.09
N ILE A 103 -23.73 14.39 34.13
CA ILE A 103 -23.64 12.92 34.03
C ILE A 103 -24.78 12.39 33.16
N LEU A 104 -26.02 12.80 33.45
CA LEU A 104 -27.20 12.36 32.70
C LEU A 104 -27.12 12.76 31.22
N ARG A 105 -26.64 13.97 30.91
CA ARG A 105 -26.40 14.42 29.53
C ARG A 105 -25.40 13.53 28.82
N SER A 106 -24.32 13.14 29.49
CA SER A 106 -23.32 12.22 28.92
C SER A 106 -23.94 10.86 28.58
N VAL A 107 -24.82 10.32 29.44
CA VAL A 107 -25.56 9.09 29.16
C VAL A 107 -26.53 9.28 27.99
N VAL A 108 -27.25 10.39 27.93
CA VAL A 108 -28.18 10.71 26.83
C VAL A 108 -27.44 10.85 25.49
N LEU A 109 -26.23 11.39 25.47
CA LEU A 109 -25.41 11.47 24.25
C LEU A 109 -24.85 10.11 23.82
N TYR A 110 -24.78 9.13 24.72
CA TYR A 110 -24.38 7.76 24.42
C TYR A 110 -25.52 6.91 23.83
N LEU A 111 -26.78 7.23 24.14
CA LEU A 111 -27.98 6.51 23.67
C LEU A 111 -28.02 6.26 22.15
N PRO A 112 -27.71 7.24 21.26
CA PRO A 112 -27.72 7.02 19.82
C PRO A 112 -26.74 5.91 19.39
N TYR A 113 -25.53 5.87 19.96
CA TYR A 113 -24.54 4.83 19.68
C TYR A 113 -25.03 3.46 20.20
N PHE A 114 -25.61 3.45 21.39
CA PHE A 114 -26.20 2.24 21.98
C PHE A 114 -27.33 1.67 21.12
N LEU A 115 -28.27 2.51 20.68
CA LEU A 115 -29.36 2.13 19.79
C LEU A 115 -28.84 1.66 18.42
N GLY A 116 -27.86 2.37 17.85
CA GLY A 116 -27.22 1.98 16.60
C GLY A 116 -26.62 0.58 16.68
N GLY A 117 -25.94 0.26 17.79
CA GLY A 117 -25.43 -1.08 18.04
C GLY A 117 -26.53 -2.13 18.16
N ILE A 118 -27.64 -1.85 18.85
CA ILE A 118 -28.78 -2.78 18.97
C ILE A 118 -29.39 -3.06 17.58
N ILE A 119 -29.57 -2.03 16.76
CA ILE A 119 -30.10 -2.17 15.40
C ILE A 119 -29.18 -3.06 14.56
N ILE A 120 -27.87 -2.80 14.59
CA ILE A 120 -26.89 -3.63 13.89
C ILE A 120 -26.88 -5.07 14.42
N MET A 121 -27.01 -5.27 15.73
CA MET A 121 -27.11 -6.60 16.32
C MET A 121 -28.32 -7.35 15.78
N ILE A 122 -29.51 -6.73 15.78
CA ILE A 122 -30.75 -7.34 15.29
C ILE A 122 -30.63 -7.69 13.81
N LEU A 123 -30.28 -6.72 12.97
CA LEU A 123 -30.14 -6.91 11.52
C LEU A 123 -29.05 -7.93 11.19
N GLY A 124 -27.94 -7.89 11.93
CA GLY A 124 -26.86 -8.84 11.78
C GLY A 124 -27.31 -10.26 12.11
N LEU A 125 -28.03 -10.49 13.22
CA LEU A 125 -28.50 -11.83 13.58
C LEU A 125 -29.41 -12.43 12.50
N LEU A 126 -30.26 -11.59 11.88
CA LEU A 126 -31.06 -12.00 10.72
C LEU A 126 -30.18 -12.41 9.54
N LEU A 127 -29.13 -11.64 9.25
CA LEU A 127 -28.16 -11.95 8.20
C LEU A 127 -27.39 -13.25 8.50
N ALA A 128 -27.03 -13.50 9.76
CA ALA A 128 -26.35 -14.72 10.19
C ALA A 128 -27.21 -15.95 9.95
N ASP A 129 -28.51 -15.88 10.26
CA ASP A 129 -29.44 -16.97 10.00
C ASP A 129 -29.67 -17.20 8.51
N PHE A 130 -29.82 -16.14 7.73
CA PHE A 130 -29.93 -16.23 6.27
C PHE A 130 -28.72 -16.92 5.66
N LEU A 131 -27.51 -16.46 5.98
CA LEU A 131 -26.26 -17.03 5.47
C LEU A 131 -26.05 -18.47 5.94
N GLY A 132 -26.36 -18.78 7.20
CA GLY A 132 -26.27 -20.14 7.71
C GLY A 132 -27.25 -21.10 7.04
N ASN A 133 -28.47 -20.65 6.74
CA ASN A 133 -29.46 -21.46 6.01
C ASN A 133 -29.03 -21.67 4.55
N PHE A 134 -28.43 -20.66 3.92
CA PHE A 134 -27.86 -20.78 2.57
C PHE A 134 -26.73 -21.81 2.50
N VAL A 135 -25.81 -21.79 3.46
CA VAL A 135 -24.77 -22.84 3.59
C VAL A 135 -25.37 -24.22 3.87
N GLY A 136 -26.47 -24.27 4.62
CA GLY A 136 -27.24 -25.50 4.83
C GLY A 136 -27.75 -26.08 3.52
N ALA A 137 -28.46 -25.27 2.73
CA ALA A 137 -28.99 -25.67 1.44
C ALA A 137 -27.90 -26.16 0.46
N MET A 138 -26.73 -25.53 0.47
CA MET A 138 -25.59 -25.96 -0.36
C MET A 138 -25.01 -27.32 0.06
N THR A 139 -25.20 -27.73 1.31
CA THR A 139 -24.61 -28.96 1.87
C THR A 139 -25.61 -30.11 2.01
N GLU A 140 -26.84 -29.95 1.50
CA GLU A 140 -27.94 -30.93 1.59
C GLU A 140 -27.70 -32.28 0.89
N GLY A 141 -26.53 -32.50 0.26
CA GLY A 141 -26.10 -33.81 -0.28
C GLY A 141 -24.91 -34.46 0.42
N THR A 142 -24.36 -33.84 1.47
CA THR A 142 -23.17 -34.32 2.19
C THR A 142 -23.58 -35.07 3.46
N SER A 143 -22.68 -35.83 4.08
CA SER A 143 -22.99 -36.60 5.30
C SER A 143 -23.67 -35.74 6.38
N ILE A 144 -24.70 -36.30 7.02
CA ILE A 144 -25.64 -35.60 7.93
C ILE A 144 -24.91 -34.82 9.04
N ILE A 145 -23.77 -35.33 9.50
CA ILE A 145 -22.99 -34.75 10.61
C ILE A 145 -22.21 -33.49 10.15
N LEU A 146 -21.59 -33.54 8.98
CA LEU A 146 -20.73 -32.46 8.49
C LEU A 146 -21.55 -31.23 8.13
N SER A 147 -22.70 -31.41 7.47
CA SER A 147 -23.61 -30.31 7.10
C SER A 147 -24.12 -29.57 8.34
N ARG A 148 -24.51 -30.30 9.40
CA ARG A 148 -24.98 -29.68 10.65
C ARG A 148 -23.86 -28.90 11.35
N ALA A 149 -22.65 -29.46 11.43
CA ALA A 149 -21.51 -28.79 12.03
C ALA A 149 -21.13 -27.52 11.24
N LEU A 150 -21.14 -27.57 9.91
CA LEU A 150 -20.78 -26.45 9.05
C LEU A 150 -21.77 -25.28 9.18
N VAL A 151 -23.07 -25.57 9.21
CA VAL A 151 -24.12 -24.56 9.44
C VAL A 151 -23.95 -23.93 10.82
N PHE A 152 -23.71 -24.74 11.86
CA PHE A 152 -23.51 -24.24 13.21
C PHE A 152 -22.28 -23.32 13.30
N ILE A 153 -21.14 -23.76 12.77
CA ILE A 153 -19.90 -22.98 12.75
C ILE A 153 -20.11 -21.66 12.00
N THR A 154 -20.74 -21.71 10.83
CA THR A 154 -21.03 -20.51 10.03
C THR A 154 -21.87 -19.50 10.82
N LYS A 155 -22.99 -19.94 11.40
CA LYS A 155 -23.86 -19.07 12.22
C LYS A 155 -23.12 -18.53 13.45
N ALA A 156 -22.31 -19.36 14.10
CA ALA A 156 -21.54 -18.96 15.28
C ALA A 156 -20.47 -17.91 14.93
N THR A 157 -19.71 -18.09 13.85
CA THR A 157 -18.68 -17.15 13.41
C THR A 157 -19.28 -15.81 13.00
N ILE A 158 -20.34 -15.83 12.20
CA ILE A 158 -21.02 -14.61 11.75
C ILE A 158 -21.66 -13.91 12.96
N GLY A 159 -22.38 -14.64 13.82
CA GLY A 159 -22.98 -14.10 15.04
C GLY A 159 -21.94 -13.46 15.97
N PHE A 160 -20.79 -14.11 16.16
CA PHE A 160 -19.69 -13.55 16.94
C PHE A 160 -19.12 -12.26 16.32
N ALA A 161 -18.95 -12.22 15.00
CA ALA A 161 -18.51 -11.00 14.30
C ALA A 161 -19.52 -9.86 14.46
N ILE A 162 -20.83 -10.14 14.36
CA ILE A 162 -21.90 -9.15 14.56
C ILE A 162 -21.90 -8.62 16.00
N ILE A 163 -21.67 -9.48 16.99
CA ILE A 163 -21.54 -9.05 18.38
C ILE A 163 -20.37 -8.07 18.52
N ILE A 164 -19.20 -8.38 17.95
CA ILE A 164 -18.04 -7.47 17.98
C ILE A 164 -18.36 -6.14 17.29
N ILE A 165 -18.92 -6.19 16.08
CA ILE A 165 -19.26 -4.97 15.31
C ILE A 165 -20.28 -4.13 16.07
N SER A 166 -21.34 -4.75 16.60
CA SER A 166 -22.37 -4.03 17.34
C SER A 166 -21.81 -3.39 18.61
N LEU A 167 -21.02 -4.12 19.41
CA LEU A 167 -20.33 -3.58 20.59
C LEU A 167 -19.39 -2.42 20.22
N SER A 168 -18.68 -2.52 19.10
CA SER A 168 -17.82 -1.45 18.60
C SER A 168 -18.61 -0.18 18.24
N VAL A 169 -19.77 -0.33 17.58
CA VAL A 169 -20.68 0.80 17.30
C VAL A 169 -21.22 1.42 18.58
N MET A 170 -21.52 0.59 19.60
CA MET A 170 -21.87 1.07 20.94
C MET A 170 -20.71 1.78 21.64
N LYS A 171 -19.52 1.93 21.04
CA LYS A 171 -18.32 2.50 21.69
C LYS A 171 -17.85 1.71 22.92
N ILE A 172 -18.20 0.42 22.99
CA ILE A 172 -17.67 -0.50 23.99
C ILE A 172 -16.28 -0.97 23.49
N ASP A 173 -15.31 -1.02 24.41
CA ASP A 173 -13.98 -1.52 24.08
C ASP A 173 -14.04 -3.03 23.76
N VAL A 174 -13.84 -3.36 22.49
CA VAL A 174 -13.85 -4.73 21.98
C VAL A 174 -12.46 -5.34 21.86
N THR A 175 -11.42 -4.69 22.40
CA THR A 175 -10.03 -5.14 22.30
C THR A 175 -9.86 -6.57 22.84
N ILE A 176 -10.50 -6.90 23.96
CA ILE A 176 -10.45 -8.25 24.54
C ILE A 176 -11.05 -9.28 23.57
N PHE A 177 -12.19 -8.97 22.93
CA PHE A 177 -12.81 -9.84 21.95
C PHE A 177 -11.93 -10.03 20.72
N TYR A 178 -11.27 -8.96 20.23
CA TYR A 178 -10.34 -9.04 19.11
C TYR A 178 -9.12 -9.90 19.43
N ILE A 179 -8.51 -9.73 20.60
CA ILE A 179 -7.37 -10.53 21.06
C ILE A 179 -7.78 -12.01 21.15
N LEU A 180 -8.93 -12.31 21.75
CA LEU A 180 -9.44 -13.68 21.86
C LEU A 180 -9.73 -14.28 20.48
N ALA A 181 -10.42 -13.53 19.61
CA ALA A 181 -10.72 -13.95 18.25
C ALA A 181 -9.45 -14.28 17.46
N LYS A 182 -8.44 -13.42 17.55
CA LYS A 182 -7.15 -13.61 16.89
C LYS A 182 -6.39 -14.80 17.45
N ALA A 183 -6.37 -14.97 18.77
CA ALA A 183 -5.75 -16.12 19.42
C ALA A 183 -6.40 -17.43 18.97
N LEU A 184 -7.73 -17.51 19.03
CA LEU A 184 -8.48 -18.68 18.55
C LEU A 184 -8.25 -18.94 17.06
N ALA A 185 -8.33 -17.90 16.22
CA ALA A 185 -8.10 -18.02 14.79
C ALA A 185 -6.69 -18.52 14.48
N SER A 186 -5.66 -17.98 15.14
CA SER A 186 -4.28 -18.46 14.96
C SER A 186 -4.10 -19.90 15.46
N GLY A 187 -4.70 -20.27 16.59
CA GLY A 187 -4.62 -21.62 17.13
C GLY A 187 -5.29 -22.65 16.20
N LEU A 188 -6.50 -22.35 15.71
CA LEU A 188 -7.19 -23.16 14.71
C LEU A 188 -6.42 -23.22 13.40
N ALA A 189 -5.88 -22.10 12.92
CA ALA A 189 -5.10 -22.07 11.68
C ALA A 189 -3.85 -22.95 11.78
N ILE A 190 -3.11 -22.88 12.89
CA ILE A 190 -1.94 -23.74 13.15
C ILE A 190 -2.38 -25.20 13.24
N GLY A 191 -3.44 -25.50 13.99
CA GLY A 191 -3.96 -26.87 14.14
C GLY A 191 -4.38 -27.48 12.80
N ILE A 192 -5.11 -26.74 11.98
CA ILE A 192 -5.52 -27.16 10.64
C ILE A 192 -4.29 -27.31 9.72
N ALA A 193 -3.36 -26.36 9.74
CA ALA A 193 -2.15 -26.43 8.93
C ALA A 193 -1.30 -27.67 9.26
N VAL A 194 -1.12 -27.98 10.54
CA VAL A 194 -0.41 -29.18 11.00
C VAL A 194 -1.18 -30.44 10.62
N GLY A 195 -2.50 -30.48 10.87
CA GLY A 195 -3.34 -31.64 10.55
C GLY A 195 -3.34 -31.96 9.06
N LEU A 196 -3.55 -30.94 8.20
CA LEU A 196 -3.46 -31.09 6.75
C LEU A 196 -2.05 -31.46 6.30
N GLY A 197 -1.02 -30.85 6.89
CA GLY A 197 0.38 -31.17 6.59
C GLY A 197 0.72 -32.64 6.85
N ILE A 198 0.27 -33.18 7.99
CA ILE A 198 0.44 -34.60 8.32
C ILE A 198 -0.39 -35.49 7.39
N ALA A 199 -1.67 -35.14 7.15
CA ALA A 199 -2.55 -35.93 6.29
C ALA A 199 -2.03 -36.02 4.85
N PHE A 200 -1.58 -34.90 4.27
CA PHE A 200 -0.98 -34.88 2.94
C PHE A 200 0.40 -35.54 2.92
N GLY A 201 1.23 -35.28 3.91
CA GLY A 201 2.57 -35.88 4.01
C GLY A 201 2.51 -37.40 4.07
N TRP A 202 1.58 -37.96 4.84
CA TRP A 202 1.40 -39.40 4.92
C TRP A 202 0.63 -39.96 3.72
N GLY A 203 -0.41 -39.28 3.26
CA GLY A 203 -1.23 -39.72 2.13
C GLY A 203 -0.48 -39.79 0.80
N PHE A 204 0.48 -38.89 0.56
CA PHE A 204 1.31 -38.91 -0.65
C PHE A 204 2.64 -39.64 -0.51
N LYS A 205 2.95 -40.16 0.69
CA LYS A 205 4.24 -40.82 0.98
C LYS A 205 4.56 -41.90 -0.06
N ASP A 206 3.61 -42.77 -0.35
CA ASP A 206 3.83 -43.92 -1.24
C ASP A 206 3.92 -43.50 -2.72
N ILE A 207 3.13 -42.50 -3.13
CA ILE A 207 3.14 -41.97 -4.49
C ILE A 207 4.47 -41.27 -4.78
N ILE A 208 4.96 -40.46 -3.83
CA ILE A 208 6.24 -39.78 -3.93
C ILE A 208 7.38 -40.80 -3.91
N ALA A 209 7.34 -41.78 -3.01
CA ALA A 209 8.37 -42.81 -2.92
C ALA A 209 8.50 -43.62 -4.23
N LYS A 210 7.38 -43.93 -4.89
CA LYS A 210 7.37 -44.69 -6.14
C LYS A 210 7.79 -43.88 -7.37
N ASN A 211 7.47 -42.58 -7.40
CA ASN A 211 7.73 -41.71 -8.55
C ASN A 211 8.88 -40.71 -8.32
N ALA A 212 9.62 -40.80 -7.22
CA ALA A 212 10.66 -39.84 -6.82
C ALA A 212 11.68 -39.59 -7.95
N GLU A 213 12.16 -40.65 -8.59
CA GLU A 213 13.15 -40.54 -9.67
C GLU A 213 12.61 -39.78 -10.89
N ASN A 214 11.36 -40.06 -11.28
CA ASN A 214 10.71 -39.37 -12.40
C ASN A 214 10.39 -37.90 -12.09
N ILE A 215 10.01 -37.59 -10.84
CA ILE A 215 9.74 -36.23 -10.37
C ILE A 215 11.03 -35.42 -10.33
N VAL A 216 12.11 -35.99 -9.79
CA VAL A 216 13.43 -35.33 -9.75
C VAL A 216 13.94 -35.10 -11.18
N ARG A 217 13.76 -36.06 -12.08
CA ARG A 217 14.17 -35.94 -13.48
C ARG A 217 13.38 -34.86 -14.23
N SER A 218 12.06 -34.76 -14.04
CA SER A 218 11.24 -33.73 -14.70
C SER A 218 11.51 -32.33 -14.17
N LEU A 219 11.75 -32.19 -12.86
CA LEU A 219 12.21 -30.93 -12.25
C LEU A 219 13.60 -30.54 -12.73
N GLY A 220 14.52 -31.50 -12.83
CA GLY A 220 15.87 -31.28 -13.39
C GLY A 220 15.84 -30.82 -14.84
N ILE A 221 14.98 -31.40 -15.68
CA ILE A 221 14.81 -30.97 -17.07
C ILE A 221 14.20 -29.56 -17.14
N THR A 222 13.23 -29.24 -16.29
CA THR A 222 12.57 -27.93 -16.28
C THR A 222 13.53 -26.83 -15.80
N LEU A 223 14.26 -27.08 -14.71
CA LEU A 223 15.28 -26.17 -14.19
C LEU A 223 16.47 -26.04 -15.16
N GLY A 224 16.88 -27.13 -15.82
CA GLY A 224 17.91 -27.12 -16.86
C GLY A 224 17.52 -26.25 -18.06
N LYS A 225 16.29 -26.42 -18.58
CA LYS A 225 15.76 -25.59 -19.67
C LYS A 225 15.64 -24.12 -19.29
N VAL A 226 15.24 -23.81 -18.05
CA VAL A 226 15.17 -22.42 -17.56
C VAL A 226 16.56 -21.81 -17.40
N HIS A 227 17.55 -22.58 -16.95
CA HIS A 227 18.95 -22.12 -16.84
C HIS A 227 19.56 -21.85 -18.22
N GLU A 228 19.33 -22.74 -19.19
CA GLU A 228 19.81 -22.61 -20.56
C GLU A 228 19.15 -21.41 -21.28
N ALA A 229 17.83 -21.24 -21.12
CA ALA A 229 17.10 -20.08 -21.67
C ALA A 229 17.60 -18.75 -21.10
N ARG A 230 17.88 -18.68 -19.79
CA ARG A 230 18.41 -17.46 -19.14
C ARG A 230 19.82 -17.12 -19.61
N THR A 231 20.63 -18.15 -19.90
CA THR A 231 21.99 -17.99 -20.43
C THR A 231 21.98 -17.49 -21.87
N ILE A 232 21.06 -18.02 -22.69
CA ILE A 232 20.90 -17.58 -24.09
C ILE A 232 20.36 -16.14 -24.17
N GLU A 233 19.40 -15.75 -23.33
CA GLU A 233 18.96 -14.34 -23.27
C GLU A 233 20.07 -13.40 -22.81
N GLY A 234 20.85 -13.79 -21.79
CA GLY A 234 21.99 -13.00 -21.32
C GLY A 234 23.09 -12.83 -22.39
N LEU A 235 23.35 -13.89 -23.17
CA LEU A 235 24.30 -13.83 -24.29
C LEU A 235 23.76 -12.96 -25.44
N LYS A 236 22.47 -13.05 -25.78
CA LYS A 236 21.84 -12.17 -26.78
C LYS A 236 21.88 -10.70 -26.38
N ALA A 237 21.65 -10.39 -25.11
CA ALA A 237 21.75 -9.02 -24.61
C ALA A 237 23.17 -8.46 -24.76
N ARG A 238 24.19 -9.25 -24.39
CA ARG A 238 25.60 -8.87 -24.59
C ARG A 238 25.94 -8.69 -26.07
N ILE A 239 25.50 -9.59 -26.94
CA ILE A 239 25.74 -9.46 -28.40
C ILE A 239 25.13 -8.14 -28.92
N LYS A 240 23.89 -7.82 -28.53
CA LYS A 240 23.21 -6.58 -28.92
C LYS A 240 23.90 -5.32 -28.40
N ASP A 241 24.54 -5.39 -27.23
CA ASP A 241 25.34 -4.28 -26.69
C ASP A 241 26.64 -4.11 -27.48
N LEU A 242 27.34 -5.20 -27.76
CA LEU A 242 28.55 -5.19 -28.58
C LEU A 242 28.29 -4.68 -30.00
N GLU A 243 27.16 -5.07 -30.62
CA GLU A 243 26.77 -4.56 -31.95
C GLU A 243 26.58 -3.04 -31.95
N ARG A 244 25.96 -2.48 -30.90
CA ARG A 244 25.82 -1.02 -30.75
C ARG A 244 27.16 -0.33 -30.57
N GLU A 245 28.07 -0.96 -29.84
CA GLU A 245 29.41 -0.43 -29.63
C GLU A 245 30.20 -0.42 -30.95
N ILE A 246 30.14 -1.50 -31.74
CA ILE A 246 30.78 -1.59 -33.06
C ILE A 246 30.22 -0.54 -34.03
N ASP A 247 28.90 -0.32 -34.06
CA ASP A 247 28.28 0.71 -34.92
C ASP A 247 28.76 2.12 -34.57
N THR A 248 28.95 2.37 -33.28
CA THR A 248 29.50 3.64 -32.78
C THR A 248 30.94 3.85 -33.23
N TYR A 249 31.77 2.80 -33.16
CA TYR A 249 33.14 2.86 -33.67
C TYR A 249 33.20 3.07 -35.19
N ARG A 250 32.33 2.38 -35.94
CA ARG A 250 32.26 2.54 -37.40
C ARG A 250 31.97 3.98 -37.80
N LYS A 251 30.97 4.61 -37.17
CA LYS A 251 30.64 6.03 -37.40
C LYS A 251 31.81 6.95 -37.08
N ARG A 252 32.56 6.69 -36.00
CA ARG A 252 33.76 7.46 -35.67
C ARG A 252 34.83 7.34 -36.76
N VAL A 253 35.07 6.15 -37.28
CA VAL A 253 36.04 5.95 -38.36
C VAL A 253 35.63 6.70 -39.61
N GLU A 254 34.36 6.62 -40.03
CA GLU A 254 33.84 7.38 -41.18
C GLU A 254 34.04 8.90 -41.02
N THR A 255 33.77 9.45 -39.82
CA THR A 255 33.99 10.87 -39.57
C THR A 255 35.47 11.27 -39.64
N LEU A 256 36.36 10.42 -39.12
CA LEU A 256 37.81 10.67 -39.13
C LEU A 256 38.39 10.56 -40.55
N GLU A 257 37.88 9.63 -41.37
CA GLU A 257 38.29 9.51 -42.77
C GLU A 257 37.85 10.73 -43.59
N ALA A 258 36.63 11.23 -43.38
CA ALA A 258 36.14 12.44 -44.03
C ALA A 258 36.99 13.67 -43.65
N GLU A 259 37.35 13.82 -42.37
CA GLU A 259 38.19 14.92 -41.88
C GLU A 259 39.61 14.85 -42.46
N ARG A 260 40.18 13.65 -42.57
CA ARG A 260 41.48 13.42 -43.20
C ARG A 260 41.46 13.72 -44.70
N ALA A 261 40.39 13.37 -45.41
CA ALA A 261 40.25 13.65 -46.84
C ALA A 261 40.22 15.16 -47.13
N LEU A 262 39.45 15.93 -46.35
CA LEU A 262 39.41 17.39 -46.43
C LEU A 262 40.78 18.03 -46.15
N THR A 263 41.49 17.49 -45.15
CA THR A 263 42.84 17.96 -44.80
C THR A 263 43.85 17.64 -45.91
N ALA A 264 43.76 16.47 -46.55
CA ALA A 264 44.66 16.07 -47.64
C ALA A 264 44.47 16.94 -48.90
N GLU A 265 43.22 17.28 -49.24
CA GLU A 265 42.93 18.13 -50.39
C GLU A 265 43.45 19.57 -50.20
N ALA A 266 43.30 20.13 -49.00
CA ALA A 266 43.82 21.47 -48.67
C ALA A 266 45.35 21.57 -48.77
N LEU A 267 46.06 20.46 -48.53
CA LEU A 267 47.53 20.39 -48.59
C LEU A 267 48.08 20.08 -50.00
N SER A 268 47.20 19.82 -50.98
CA SER A 268 47.57 19.45 -52.36
C SER A 268 47.95 20.64 -53.27
N LYS A 269 47.73 21.88 -52.83
CA LYS A 269 48.08 23.07 -53.61
C LYS A 269 49.47 23.61 -53.22
N PRO A 270 50.32 24.02 -54.17
CA PRO A 270 51.61 24.63 -53.86
C PRO A 270 51.37 25.93 -53.08
N VAL A 271 52.15 26.12 -52.02
CA VAL A 271 51.94 27.19 -51.04
C VAL A 271 52.99 28.27 -51.29
N GLU A 272 52.57 29.53 -51.46
CA GLU A 272 53.49 30.65 -51.74
C GLU A 272 54.54 30.86 -50.63
N ASN A 273 54.20 30.57 -49.37
CA ASN A 273 55.10 30.72 -48.22
C ASN A 273 55.20 29.43 -47.40
N LEU A 274 56.02 28.50 -47.88
CA LEU A 274 56.18 27.16 -47.32
C LEU A 274 56.60 27.16 -45.83
N GLU A 275 57.47 28.09 -45.43
CA GLU A 275 57.99 28.15 -44.06
C GLU A 275 56.89 28.50 -43.03
N GLU A 276 56.00 29.43 -43.37
CA GLU A 276 54.89 29.83 -42.50
C GLU A 276 53.89 28.69 -42.29
N VAL A 277 53.56 27.96 -43.37
CA VAL A 277 52.63 26.82 -43.30
C VAL A 277 53.26 25.63 -42.59
N LEU A 278 54.55 25.34 -42.82
CA LEU A 278 55.26 24.32 -42.05
C LEU A 278 55.28 24.67 -40.56
N THR A 279 55.53 25.92 -40.20
CA THR A 279 55.50 26.39 -38.80
C THR A 279 54.11 26.21 -38.19
N ARG A 280 53.04 26.53 -38.93
CA ARG A 280 51.65 26.35 -38.49
C ARG A 280 51.27 24.88 -38.30
N VAL A 281 51.65 24.01 -39.23
CA VAL A 281 51.31 22.57 -39.19
C VAL A 281 52.12 21.84 -38.13
N ILE A 282 53.41 22.13 -38.01
CA ILE A 282 54.28 21.50 -37.01
C ILE A 282 53.96 22.03 -35.61
N GLY A 283 53.72 23.33 -35.48
CA GLY A 283 53.40 23.97 -34.20
C GLY A 283 54.55 23.82 -33.20
N ASP A 284 54.23 23.44 -31.98
CA ASP A 284 55.16 23.16 -30.89
C ASP A 284 55.81 21.76 -30.95
N ARG A 285 55.40 20.92 -31.91
CA ARG A 285 55.81 19.50 -32.00
C ARG A 285 57.19 19.30 -32.64
N GLY A 286 57.76 20.34 -33.23
CA GLY A 286 59.10 20.30 -33.83
C GLY A 286 59.68 21.69 -34.03
N ARG A 287 60.99 21.78 -34.22
CA ARG A 287 61.69 23.04 -34.53
C ARG A 287 62.18 23.02 -35.96
N ILE A 288 61.91 24.09 -36.70
CA ILE A 288 62.31 24.24 -38.09
C ILE A 288 63.55 25.13 -38.14
N VAL A 289 64.58 24.67 -38.82
CA VAL A 289 65.80 25.44 -39.13
C VAL A 289 65.96 25.49 -40.64
N ALA A 290 65.75 26.68 -41.23
CA ALA A 290 65.94 26.91 -42.65
C ALA A 290 67.36 27.46 -42.90
N SER A 291 68.16 26.78 -43.74
CA SER A 291 69.52 27.24 -44.09
C SER A 291 69.85 26.99 -45.56
N ARG A 292 70.09 28.06 -46.32
CA ARG A 292 70.41 28.07 -47.76
C ARG A 292 69.45 27.20 -48.60
N GLY A 293 68.14 27.42 -48.43
CA GLY A 293 67.10 26.71 -49.19
C GLY A 293 66.90 25.25 -48.80
N ARG A 294 67.45 24.79 -47.68
CA ARG A 294 67.19 23.47 -47.10
C ARG A 294 66.46 23.64 -45.77
N TYR A 295 65.52 22.74 -45.50
CA TYR A 295 64.80 22.71 -44.23
C TYR A 295 65.28 21.53 -43.40
N GLU A 296 65.64 21.79 -42.15
CA GLU A 296 65.95 20.78 -41.16
C GLU A 296 64.93 20.90 -40.03
N ILE A 297 64.13 19.86 -39.84
CA ILE A 297 63.03 19.83 -38.87
C ILE A 297 63.38 18.83 -37.78
N GLU A 298 63.67 19.33 -36.58
CA GLU A 298 63.91 18.52 -35.38
C GLU A 298 62.57 18.12 -34.77
N ILE A 299 62.32 16.81 -34.68
CA ILE A 299 61.05 16.26 -34.20
C ILE A 299 61.16 16.02 -32.69
N LEU A 300 60.37 16.76 -31.91
CA LEU A 300 60.43 16.71 -30.44
C LEU A 300 59.62 15.54 -29.88
N ASN A 301 58.44 15.25 -30.45
CA ASN A 301 57.60 14.12 -30.05
C ASN A 301 57.16 13.29 -31.28
N PRO A 302 57.78 12.12 -31.54
CA PRO A 302 57.49 11.29 -32.71
C PRO A 302 56.08 10.70 -32.78
N GLN A 303 55.40 10.48 -31.64
CA GLN A 303 54.08 9.82 -31.62
C GLN A 303 52.95 10.74 -32.10
N ASP A 304 53.05 12.05 -31.82
CA ASP A 304 52.02 13.05 -32.17
C ASP A 304 52.43 13.97 -33.34
N PHE A 305 53.60 13.73 -33.94
CA PHE A 305 54.10 14.53 -35.05
C PHE A 305 53.25 14.29 -36.32
N PRO A 306 52.82 15.34 -37.04
CA PRO A 306 51.98 15.21 -38.23
C PRO A 306 52.81 14.79 -39.46
N TRP A 307 53.31 13.56 -39.45
CA TRP A 307 54.20 13.02 -40.50
C TRP A 307 53.63 13.17 -41.91
N GLY A 308 52.38 12.73 -42.12
CA GLY A 308 51.72 12.78 -43.43
C GLY A 308 51.64 14.20 -44.00
N PRO A 309 50.99 15.16 -43.30
CA PRO A 309 50.88 16.54 -43.76
C PRO A 309 52.22 17.22 -44.07
N VAL A 310 53.24 17.02 -43.22
CA VAL A 310 54.56 17.67 -43.37
C VAL A 310 55.31 17.12 -44.58
N ILE A 311 55.32 15.79 -44.76
CA ILE A 311 55.99 15.15 -45.90
C ILE A 311 55.28 15.56 -47.21
N LEU A 312 53.95 15.53 -47.24
CA LEU A 312 53.16 15.93 -48.41
C LEU A 312 53.42 17.39 -48.80
N LEU A 313 53.43 18.32 -47.84
CA LEU A 313 53.73 19.73 -48.10
C LEU A 313 55.13 19.92 -48.69
N LEU A 314 56.14 19.25 -48.13
CA LEU A 314 57.51 19.36 -48.62
C LEU A 314 57.66 18.78 -50.04
N GLN A 315 57.13 17.59 -50.28
CA GLN A 315 57.19 16.95 -51.60
C GLN A 315 56.45 17.75 -52.67
N ASN A 316 55.25 18.24 -52.35
CA ASN A 316 54.44 19.00 -53.29
C ASN A 316 55.02 20.38 -53.64
N ASN A 317 55.85 20.94 -52.76
CA ASN A 317 56.59 22.17 -53.01
C ASN A 317 58.01 21.91 -53.56
N GLY A 318 58.27 20.72 -54.09
CA GLY A 318 59.52 20.38 -54.79
C GLY A 318 60.70 20.10 -53.85
N TYR A 319 60.45 19.53 -52.67
CA TYR A 319 61.50 19.09 -51.76
C TYR A 319 61.55 17.56 -51.64
N SER A 320 62.76 17.03 -51.72
CA SER A 320 63.07 15.65 -51.40
C SER A 320 63.36 15.49 -49.91
N VAL A 321 62.71 14.52 -49.26
CA VAL A 321 62.69 14.36 -47.81
C VAL A 321 63.45 13.09 -47.40
N TRP A 322 64.32 13.21 -46.40
CA TRP A 322 65.06 12.09 -45.81
C TRP A 322 65.10 12.23 -44.28
N PHE A 323 65.23 11.10 -43.60
CA PHE A 323 65.28 11.06 -42.13
C PHE A 323 66.68 10.70 -41.66
N THR A 324 67.14 11.38 -40.62
CA THR A 324 68.40 11.05 -39.94
C THR A 324 68.20 11.07 -38.44
N LEU A 325 68.88 10.16 -37.74
CA LEU A 325 68.94 10.12 -36.28
C LEU A 325 70.27 10.72 -35.86
N LYS A 326 70.22 11.87 -35.18
CA LYS A 326 71.39 12.58 -34.68
C LYS A 326 71.19 12.88 -33.20
N ASP A 327 72.15 12.51 -32.37
CA ASP A 327 72.12 12.74 -30.92
C ASP A 327 70.82 12.26 -30.24
N ASN A 328 70.33 11.09 -30.65
CA ASN A 328 69.09 10.46 -30.16
C ASN A 328 67.81 11.27 -30.45
N LYS A 329 67.86 12.19 -31.41
CA LYS A 329 66.72 12.95 -31.92
C LYS A 329 66.46 12.62 -33.38
N CYS A 330 65.19 12.55 -33.76
CA CYS A 330 64.77 12.31 -35.14
C CYS A 330 64.72 13.64 -35.89
N ILE A 331 65.47 13.74 -36.98
CA ILE A 331 65.56 14.94 -37.80
C ILE A 331 65.08 14.62 -39.21
N LEU A 332 64.12 15.42 -39.69
CA LEU A 332 63.62 15.38 -41.06
C LEU A 332 64.36 16.46 -41.86
N MET A 333 65.11 16.04 -42.87
CA MET A 333 65.82 16.92 -43.78
C MET A 333 65.08 17.00 -45.11
N ALA A 334 64.76 18.22 -45.54
CA ALA A 334 64.20 18.51 -46.85
C ALA A 334 65.18 19.35 -47.67
N LYS A 335 65.51 18.84 -48.87
CA LYS A 335 66.36 19.54 -49.85
C LYS A 335 65.55 19.79 -51.12
N PRO A 336 65.73 20.94 -51.80
CA PRO A 336 65.04 21.19 -53.06
C PRO A 336 65.41 20.06 -54.02
N SER A 337 64.42 19.43 -54.63
CA SER A 337 64.66 18.57 -55.78
C SER A 337 65.08 19.50 -56.92
N LEU A 338 66.38 19.54 -57.22
CA LEU A 338 66.86 20.12 -58.47
C LEU A 338 66.14 19.40 -59.62
N PRO A 339 65.66 20.13 -60.65
CA PRO A 339 64.94 19.52 -61.77
C PRO A 339 65.76 18.47 -62.51
#